data_AF-A0A538JVK8-F1
#
_entry.id   AF-A0A538JVK8-F1
#
_cell.length_a   1.000
_cell.length_b   1.000
_cell.length_c   1.000
_cell.angle_alpha   90.00
_cell.angle_beta   90.00
_cell.angle_gamma   90.00
#
_symmetry.space_group_name_H-M   'P 1'
#
loop_
_entity.id
_entity.type
_entity.pdbx_description
1 polymer ?
#
loop_
_entity_poly.entity_id
_entity_poly.type
_entity_poly.pdbx_seq_one_letter_code
_entity_poly.pdbx_strand_id
1 'polypeptide(L)'
;MGAVILVFGAQRKRLSEEDARWICTSWGDANLAFVKRVAPKFKAAIEAEHETEVVVDEDMRQDLVVIFERIEATGYMTKRMRPVQEAAATPITLPPSP
;
A
#
# COMPACT_ATOMS: atom_id res chain seq x y z
N MET A 1 -1.79 4.60 -18.71
CA MET A 1 -1.56 3.46 -17.80
C MET A 1 -1.57 4.00 -16.39
N GLY A 2 -2.58 3.63 -15.59
CA GLY A 2 -2.79 4.17 -14.25
C GLY A 2 -1.67 3.77 -13.29
N ALA A 3 -1.42 4.58 -12.27
CA ALA A 3 -0.48 4.27 -11.20
C ALA A 3 -1.06 4.75 -9.87
N VAL A 4 -0.83 3.95 -8.82
CA VAL A 4 -1.26 4.29 -7.46
C VAL A 4 -0.08 4.92 -6.75
N ILE A 5 -0.25 6.11 -6.18
CA ILE A 5 0.78 6.76 -5.37
C ILE A 5 0.43 6.61 -3.90
N LEU A 6 1.31 5.94 -3.16
CA LEU A 6 1.22 5.82 -1.71
C LEU A 6 2.05 6.91 -1.04
N VAL A 7 1.42 7.66 -0.15
CA VAL A 7 2.03 8.78 0.56
C VAL A 7 2.22 8.40 2.03
N PHE A 8 3.48 8.25 2.45
CA PHE A 8 3.90 7.93 3.81
C PHE A 8 4.56 9.16 4.43
N GLY A 9 3.77 10.04 5.05
CA GLY A 9 4.28 11.34 5.53
C GLY A 9 4.92 12.14 4.38
N ALA A 10 6.23 12.39 4.45
CA ALA A 10 6.99 13.10 3.41
C ALA A 10 7.40 12.23 2.20
N GLN A 11 7.26 10.90 2.30
CA GLN A 11 7.65 9.98 1.24
C GLN A 11 6.49 9.68 0.28
N ARG A 12 6.79 9.60 -1.01
CA ARG A 12 5.81 9.27 -2.07
C ARG A 12 6.35 8.09 -2.88
N LYS A 13 5.59 7.00 -2.95
CA LYS A 13 5.99 5.78 -3.66
C LYS A 13 4.95 5.38 -4.70
N ARG A 14 5.42 5.10 -5.91
CA ARG A 14 4.56 4.74 -7.04
C ARG A 14 4.45 3.22 -7.16
N LEU A 15 3.22 2.72 -7.23
CA LEU A 15 2.88 1.36 -7.60
C LEU A 15 2.31 1.33 -9.01
N SER A 16 2.68 0.31 -9.78
CA SER A 16 1.99 0.02 -11.03
C SER A 16 0.58 -0.53 -10.76
N GLU A 17 -0.33 -0.37 -11.71
CA GLU A 17 -1.69 -0.92 -11.61
C GLU A 17 -1.68 -2.45 -11.34
N GLU A 18 -0.78 -3.17 -12.00
CA GLU A 18 -0.61 -4.63 -11.85
C GLU A 18 -0.16 -5.00 -10.43
N ASP A 19 0.84 -4.30 -9.88
CA ASP A 19 1.30 -4.51 -8.50
C ASP A 19 0.18 -4.16 -7.52
N ALA A 20 -0.56 -3.06 -7.75
CA ALA A 20 -1.67 -2.65 -6.90
C ALA A 20 -2.79 -3.69 -6.87
N ARG A 21 -3.13 -4.30 -8.02
CA ARG A 21 -4.09 -5.42 -8.10
C ARG A 21 -3.59 -6.68 -7.40
N TRP A 22 -2.30 -6.99 -7.52
CA TRP A 22 -1.71 -8.13 -6.81
C TRP A 22 -1.77 -7.95 -5.30
N ILE A 23 -1.38 -6.77 -4.82
CA ILE A 23 -1.53 -6.41 -3.42
C ILE A 23 -3.03 -6.54 -3.02
N CYS A 24 -3.97 -6.06 -3.85
CA CYS A 24 -5.42 -6.24 -3.63
C CYS A 24 -5.87 -7.70 -3.53
N THR A 25 -5.30 -8.58 -4.34
CA THR A 25 -5.68 -9.99 -4.42
C THR A 25 -5.09 -10.78 -3.25
N SER A 26 -3.83 -10.52 -2.90
CA SER A 26 -3.16 -11.09 -1.72
C SER A 26 -3.80 -10.64 -0.40
N TRP A 27 -4.60 -9.56 -0.38
CA TRP A 27 -5.37 -9.12 0.78
C TRP A 27 -6.54 -10.05 1.14
N GLY A 28 -7.12 -10.74 0.15
CA GLY A 28 -8.33 -11.56 0.33
C GLY A 28 -8.19 -12.70 1.35
N ASP A 29 -6.99 -13.26 1.49
CA ASP A 29 -6.74 -14.43 2.33
C ASP A 29 -6.34 -14.11 3.78
N ALA A 30 -6.07 -12.84 4.10
CA ALA A 30 -5.31 -12.51 5.31
C ALA A 30 -6.13 -11.87 6.44
N ASN A 31 -7.09 -10.99 6.16
CA ASN A 31 -7.88 -10.33 7.20
C ASN A 31 -9.05 -9.52 6.62
N LEU A 32 -10.29 -10.02 6.75
CA LEU A 32 -11.48 -9.45 6.12
C LEU A 32 -11.78 -7.99 6.56
N ALA A 33 -11.45 -7.65 7.81
CA ALA A 33 -11.65 -6.31 8.38
C ALA A 33 -10.68 -5.27 7.78
N PHE A 34 -9.46 -5.70 7.47
CA PHE A 34 -8.42 -4.89 6.86
C PHE A 34 -8.70 -4.66 5.35
N VAL A 35 -9.10 -5.72 4.63
CA VAL A 35 -9.54 -5.65 3.22
C VAL A 35 -10.64 -4.62 3.05
N LYS A 36 -11.65 -4.62 3.94
CA LYS A 36 -12.76 -3.67 3.88
C LYS A 36 -12.33 -2.21 4.03
N ARG A 37 -11.21 -1.93 4.71
CA ARG A 37 -10.73 -0.57 4.97
C ARG A 37 -9.85 -0.03 3.84
N VAL A 38 -8.97 -0.86 3.29
CA VAL A 38 -7.94 -0.44 2.33
C VAL A 38 -8.30 -0.75 0.88
N ALA A 39 -8.95 -1.89 0.61
CA ALA A 39 -9.27 -2.30 -0.76
C ALA A 39 -10.15 -1.31 -1.53
N PRO A 40 -11.18 -0.66 -0.94
CA PRO A 40 -11.95 0.34 -1.65
C PRO A 40 -11.12 1.56 -2.07
N LYS A 41 -10.11 1.94 -1.29
CA LYS A 41 -9.24 3.10 -1.58
C LYS A 41 -8.29 2.80 -2.74
N PHE A 42 -7.68 1.62 -2.77
CA PHE A 42 -6.84 1.19 -3.88
C PHE A 42 -7.65 0.88 -5.14
N LYS A 43 -8.82 0.25 -4.99
CA LYS A 43 -9.73 0.00 -6.12
C LYS A 43 -10.18 1.32 -6.76
N ALA A 44 -10.59 2.31 -5.96
CA ALA A 44 -10.92 3.64 -6.47
C ALA A 44 -9.71 4.31 -7.16
N ALA A 45 -8.50 4.14 -6.61
CA ALA A 45 -7.27 4.66 -7.21
C ALA A 45 -6.87 3.95 -8.53
N ILE A 46 -7.19 2.66 -8.67
CA ILE A 46 -6.97 1.86 -9.89
C ILE A 46 -8.02 2.20 -10.95
N GLU A 47 -9.28 2.40 -10.55
CA GLU A 47 -10.40 2.71 -11.44
C GLU A 47 -10.41 4.16 -11.91
N ALA A 48 -9.78 5.07 -11.15
CA ALA A 48 -9.51 6.41 -11.62
C ALA A 48 -8.49 6.37 -12.76
N GLU A 49 -8.88 6.83 -13.95
CA GLU A 49 -8.02 6.87 -15.16
C GLU A 49 -6.79 7.80 -15.03
N HIS A 50 -6.54 8.35 -13.82
CA HIS A 50 -5.46 9.26 -13.49
C HIS A 50 -4.76 8.84 -12.18
N GLU A 51 -3.53 9.34 -11.97
CA GLU A 51 -2.76 9.10 -10.75
C GLU A 51 -3.56 9.52 -9.51
N THR A 52 -3.79 8.58 -8.60
CA THR A 52 -4.54 8.80 -7.37
C THR A 52 -3.61 8.64 -6.16
N GLU A 53 -3.65 9.62 -5.27
CA GLU A 53 -2.89 9.62 -4.02
C GLU A 53 -3.70 8.94 -2.91
N VAL A 54 -3.09 7.97 -2.25
CA VAL A 54 -3.62 7.35 -1.04
C VAL A 54 -2.71 7.75 0.12
N VAL A 55 -3.26 8.55 1.03
CA VAL A 55 -2.58 8.91 2.28
C VAL A 55 -2.57 7.68 3.19
N VAL A 56 -1.37 7.27 3.61
CA VAL A 56 -1.14 6.17 4.54
C VAL A 56 -0.99 6.75 5.95
N ASP A 57 -1.84 6.33 6.87
CA ASP A 57 -1.71 6.60 8.31
C ASP A 57 -0.93 5.47 9.01
N GLU A 58 -0.64 5.63 10.32
CA GLU A 58 0.20 4.67 11.05
C GLU A 58 -0.45 3.28 11.16
N ASP A 59 -1.77 3.20 11.33
CA ASP A 59 -2.51 1.93 11.32
C ASP A 59 -2.37 1.25 9.95
N MET A 60 -2.61 1.99 8.87
CA MET A 60 -2.49 1.49 7.51
C MET A 60 -1.05 1.13 7.15
N ARG A 61 -0.04 1.81 7.72
CA ARG A 61 1.37 1.45 7.59
C ARG A 61 1.65 0.10 8.24
N GLN A 62 1.21 -0.11 9.48
CA GLN A 62 1.40 -1.39 10.19
C GLN A 62 0.77 -2.54 9.41
N ASP A 63 -0.42 -2.32 8.87
CA ASP A 63 -1.05 -3.32 8.04
C ASP A 63 -0.25 -3.61 6.75
N LEU A 64 0.28 -2.58 6.08
CA LEU A 64 1.14 -2.73 4.90
C LEU A 64 2.39 -3.56 5.20
N VAL A 65 3.00 -3.43 6.39
CA VAL A 65 4.14 -4.28 6.80
C VAL A 65 3.74 -5.75 6.79
N VAL A 66 2.64 -6.11 7.46
CA VAL A 66 2.16 -7.50 7.55
C VAL A 66 1.86 -8.07 6.17
N ILE A 67 1.32 -7.26 5.26
CA ILE A 67 1.04 -7.66 3.88
C ILE A 67 2.34 -7.97 3.12
N PHE A 68 3.33 -7.07 3.20
CA PHE A 68 4.57 -7.25 2.45
C PHE A 68 5.36 -8.47 2.95
N GLU A 69 5.35 -8.76 4.25
CA GLU A 69 5.91 -10.00 4.80
C GLU A 69 5.25 -11.24 4.19
N ARG A 70 3.93 -11.24 4.01
CA ARG A 70 3.21 -12.36 3.37
C ARG A 70 3.50 -12.47 1.87
N ILE A 71 3.49 -11.36 1.15
CA ILE A 71 3.85 -11.34 -0.27
C ILE A 71 5.27 -11.88 -0.46
N GLU A 72 6.20 -11.50 0.42
CA GLU A 72 7.56 -12.02 0.42
C GLU A 72 7.61 -13.53 0.71
N ALA A 73 6.86 -14.01 1.71
CA ALA A 73 6.77 -15.44 2.04
C ALA A 73 6.20 -16.30 0.89
N THR A 74 5.34 -15.72 0.04
CA THR A 74 4.78 -16.39 -1.14
C THR A 74 5.69 -16.33 -2.38
N GLY A 75 6.81 -15.60 -2.32
CA GLY A 75 7.76 -15.45 -3.43
C GLY A 75 7.33 -14.48 -4.54
N TYR A 76 6.21 -13.76 -4.36
CA TYR A 76 5.68 -12.82 -5.36
C TYR A 76 6.18 -11.38 -5.21
N MET A 77 7.14 -11.13 -4.31
CA MET A 77 7.68 -9.79 -4.08
C MET A 77 8.42 -9.26 -5.32
N THR A 78 7.85 -8.23 -5.97
CA THR A 78 8.45 -7.62 -7.16
C THR A 78 9.45 -6.52 -6.80
N LYS A 79 10.39 -6.22 -7.71
CA LYS A 79 11.33 -5.08 -7.55
C LYS A 79 10.63 -3.73 -7.40
N ARG A 80 9.38 -3.60 -7.86
CA ARG A 80 8.58 -2.37 -7.77
C ARG A 80 7.87 -2.24 -6.43
N MET A 81 7.61 -3.35 -5.74
CA MET A 81 7.05 -3.38 -4.40
C MET A 81 8.10 -3.11 -3.30
N ARG A 82 9.38 -3.47 -3.54
CA ARG A 82 10.49 -3.28 -2.58
C ARG A 82 10.59 -1.86 -2.00
N PRO A 83 10.55 -0.77 -2.81
CA PRO A 83 10.63 0.59 -2.26
C PRO A 83 9.40 0.98 -1.40
N VAL A 84 8.27 0.29 -1.57
CA VAL A 84 7.05 0.51 -0.77
C VAL A 84 7.15 -0.26 0.55
N GLN A 85 7.66 -1.49 0.52
CA GLN A 85 7.98 -2.27 1.72
C GLN A 85 8.97 -1.51 2.62
N GLU A 86 10.05 -0.97 2.05
CA GLU A 86 11.03 -0.16 2.78
C GLU A 86 10.41 1.08 3.42
N ALA A 87 9.49 1.76 2.73
CA ALA A 87 8.76 2.90 3.28
C ALA A 87 7.83 2.47 4.41
N ALA A 88 7.08 1.39 4.23
CA ALA A 88 6.18 0.86 5.26
C ALA A 88 6.94 0.38 6.51
N ALA A 89 8.21 -0.03 6.39
CA ALA A 89 9.03 -0.43 7.54
C ALA A 89 9.38 0.73 8.49
N THR A 90 9.20 1.98 8.06
CA THR A 90 9.50 3.17 8.88
C THR A 90 8.21 3.74 9.47
N PRO A 91 8.06 3.83 10.81
CA PRO A 91 6.91 4.45 11.45
C PRO A 91 6.62 5.86 10.92
N ILE A 92 5.35 6.20 10.73
CA ILE A 92 4.96 7.55 10.32
C ILE A 92 5.01 8.42 11.57
N THR A 93 6.11 9.12 11.77
CA THR A 93 6.19 10.18 12.78
C THR A 93 5.32 11.36 12.33
N LEU A 94 4.16 11.51 12.96
CA LEU A 94 3.42 12.76 12.87
C LEU A 94 4.32 13.87 13.43
N PRO A 95 4.44 15.04 12.75
CA PRO A 95 5.08 16.17 13.38
C PRO A 95 4.37 16.47 14.71
N PRO A 96 5.09 16.83 15.79
CA PRO A 96 4.45 17.20 17.03
C PRO A 96 3.43 18.31 16.72
N SER A 97 2.19 18.12 17.16
CA SER A 97 1.17 19.15 17.03
C SER A 97 1.64 20.43 17.75
N PRO A 98 1.44 21.62 17.14
CA PRO A 98 1.85 22.90 17.73
C PRO A 98 1.11 23.23 19.03
#